data_AF-A0A1H3ZZG3-F1
#
_entry.id   AF-A0A1H3ZZG3-F1
#
_cell.length_a   1.000
_cell.length_b   1.000
_cell.length_c   1.000
_cell.angle_alpha   90.00
_cell.angle_beta   90.00
_cell.angle_gamma   90.00
#
_symmetry.space_group_name_H-M   'P 1'
#
loop_
_entity.id
_entity.type
_entity.pdbx_description
1 polymer ?
#
loop_
_entity_poly.entity_id
_entity_poly.type
_entity_poly.pdbx_seq_one_letter_code
_entity_poly.pdbx_strand_id
1 'polypeptide(L)' 'MYAVEFETDIQGGIIRIPEEYRRLQNKHAKVVILIQENTVDVELQAISNHSAGTVEEWRDAEEDEAWN' A
#
# COMPACT_ATOMS: atom_id res chain seq x y z
N MET A 1 10.64 -4.21 11.82
CA MET A 1 10.50 -3.77 10.40
C MET A 1 9.87 -2.38 10.42
N TYR A 2 10.30 -1.44 9.58
CA TYR A 2 9.70 -0.09 9.53
C TYR A 2 9.45 0.33 8.09
N ALA A 3 8.42 1.14 7.86
CA ALA A 3 8.05 1.67 6.56
C ALA A 3 8.27 3.18 6.53
N VAL A 4 8.49 3.72 5.32
CA VAL A 4 8.58 5.16 5.07
C VAL A 4 7.48 5.50 4.09
N GLU A 5 6.61 6.42 4.48
CA GLU A 5 5.55 6.96 3.63
C GLU A 5 6.00 8.30 3.05
N PHE A 6 5.74 8.50 1.76
CA PHE A 6 5.98 9.75 1.07
C PHE A 6 4.92 9.97 0.00
N GLU A 7 4.59 11.22 -0.27
CA GLU A 7 3.67 11.61 -1.34
C GLU A 7 4.44 12.08 -2.57
N THR A 8 4.02 11.64 -3.75
CA THR A 8 4.57 12.11 -5.03
C THR A 8 3.58 11.89 -6.17
N ASP A 9 3.76 12.64 -7.25
CA ASP A 9 2.92 12.51 -8.43
C ASP A 9 3.37 11.35 -9.32
N ILE A 10 2.39 10.64 -9.90
CA ILE A 10 2.63 9.68 -10.97
C ILE A 10 2.73 10.45 -12.28
N GLN A 11 3.94 10.55 -12.84
CA GLN A 11 4.18 11.27 -14.08
C GLN A 11 4.45 10.28 -15.22
N GLY A 12 3.55 10.23 -16.22
CA GLY A 12 3.69 9.32 -17.36
C GLY A 12 3.70 7.84 -16.97
N GLY A 13 3.01 7.47 -15.88
CA GLY A 13 3.00 6.11 -15.35
C GLY A 13 4.23 5.73 -14.51
N ILE A 14 5.10 6.70 -14.18
CA ILE A 14 6.34 6.46 -13.43
C ILE A 14 6.29 7.21 -12.10
N ILE A 15 6.55 6.49 -11.00
CA ILE A 15 6.84 7.05 -9.68
C ILE A 15 8.36 7.15 -9.53
N ARG A 16 8.87 8.33 -9.16
CA ARG A 16 10.29 8.52 -8.83
C ARG A 16 10.46 8.56 -7.33
N ILE A 17 11.30 7.68 -6.79
CA ILE A 17 11.68 7.73 -5.37
C ILE A 17 12.46 9.04 -5.13
N PRO A 18 12.05 9.88 -4.17
CA PRO A 18 12.77 11.10 -3.82
C PRO A 18 14.24 10.84 -3.45
N GLU A 19 15.11 11.82 -3.73
CA GLU A 19 16.56 11.68 -3.55
C GLU A 19 16.96 11.47 -2.08
N GLU A 20 16.20 12.02 -1.14
CA GLU A 20 16.39 11.77 0.30
C GLU A 20 16.26 10.28 0.67
N TYR A 21 15.54 9.51 -0.14
CA TYR A 21 15.35 8.07 0.03
C TYR A 21 16.19 7.24 -0.92
N ARG A 22 17.23 7.80 -1.57
CA ARG A 22 18.15 7.08 -2.47
C ARG A 22 18.75 5.82 -1.85
N ARG A 23 18.89 5.78 -0.52
CA ARG A 23 19.37 4.61 0.24
C ARG A 23 18.43 3.38 0.15
N LEU A 24 17.18 3.58 -0.29
CA LEU A 24 16.18 2.54 -0.52
C LEU A 24 16.28 1.91 -1.92
N GLN A 25 17.28 2.28 -2.73
CA GLN A 25 17.53 1.62 -4.02
C GLN A 25 17.66 0.10 -3.85
N ASN A 26 17.03 -0.66 -4.78
CA ASN A 26 17.01 -2.12 -4.81
C ASN A 26 16.39 -2.79 -3.56
N LYS A 27 15.54 -2.08 -2.82
CA LYS A 27 14.74 -2.66 -1.73
C LYS A 27 13.35 -3.06 -2.22
N HIS A 28 12.74 -4.02 -1.54
CA HIS A 28 11.33 -4.37 -1.76
C HIS A 28 10.45 -3.21 -1.29
N ALA A 29 9.48 -2.83 -2.12
CA ALA A 29 8.56 -1.74 -1.84
C ALA A 29 7.11 -2.19 -2.08
N LYS A 30 6.21 -1.78 -1.17
CA LYS A 30 4.76 -1.84 -1.37
C LYS A 30 4.29 -0.43 -1.72
N VAL A 31 3.59 -0.29 -2.83
CA VAL A 31 3.04 0.99 -3.29
C VAL A 31 1.54 1.01 -3.00
N VAL A 32 1.06 2.09 -2.40
CA VAL A 32 -0.37 2.34 -2.16
C VAL A 32 -0.73 3.60 -2.92
N ILE A 33 -1.75 3.54 -3.78
CA ILE A 33 -2.21 4.66 -4.60
C ILE A 33 -3.57 5.12 -4.05
N LEU A 34 -3.66 6.39 -3.67
CA LEU A 34 -4.92 7.00 -3.25
C LEU A 34 -5.63 7.56 -4.49
N ILE A 35 -6.87 7.14 -4.72
CA ILE A 35 -7.71 7.59 -5.83
C ILE A 35 -8.90 8.35 -5.22
N GLN A 36 -9.18 9.57 -5.71
CA GLN A 36 -10.37 10.31 -5.33
C GLN A 36 -11.59 9.77 -6.10
N GLU A 37 -12.71 9.57 -5.39
CA GLU A 37 -13.94 8.93 -5.92
C GLU A 37 -14.61 9.64 -7.10
N ASN A 38 -14.14 10.83 -7.51
CA ASN A 38 -14.74 11.55 -8.63
C ASN A 38 -14.46 10.91 -10.00
N THR A 39 -13.56 9.92 -10.06
CA THR A 39 -13.28 9.11 -11.25
C THR A 39 -13.15 7.65 -10.84
N VAL A 40 -14.26 7.02 -10.43
CA VAL A 40 -14.27 5.57 -10.18
C VAL A 40 -14.12 4.84 -11.52
N ASP A 41 -12.89 4.46 -11.84
CA ASP A 41 -12.66 3.39 -12.80
C ASP A 41 -13.00 2.06 -12.11
N VAL A 42 -14.11 1.46 -12.53
CA VAL A 42 -14.69 0.24 -11.95
C VAL A 42 -13.67 -0.90 -11.95
N GLU A 43 -12.77 -0.95 -12.94
CA GLU A 43 -11.73 -1.98 -13.03
C GLU A 43 -10.64 -1.77 -11.96
N LEU A 44 -10.20 -0.53 -11.75
CA LEU A 44 -9.24 -0.20 -10.69
C LEU A 44 -9.83 -0.43 -9.29
N GLN A 45 -11.11 -0.12 -9.12
CA GLN A 45 -11.81 -0.37 -7.87
C GLN A 45 -11.92 -1.87 -7.56
N ALA A 46 -12.22 -2.70 -8.57
CA ALA A 46 -12.25 -4.14 -8.42
C ALA A 46 -10.88 -4.71 -7.99
N ILE A 47 -9.79 -4.29 -8.63
CA ILE A 47 -8.42 -4.72 -8.29
C ILE A 47 -8.05 -4.32 -6.85
N SER A 48 -8.42 -3.12 -6.41
CA SER A 48 -8.21 -2.66 -5.04
C SER A 48 -8.93 -3.56 -4.03
N ASN A 49 -10.21 -3.85 -4.26
CA ASN A 49 -11.01 -4.70 -3.36
C ASN A 49 -10.47 -6.13 -3.26
N HIS A 50 -9.92 -6.68 -4.35
CA HIS A 50 -9.27 -7.99 -4.32
C HIS A 50 -7.96 -8.02 -3.53
N SER A 51 -7.28 -6.87 -3.38
CA SER A 51 -6.03 -6.75 -2.60
C SER A 51 -6.27 -6.39 -1.13
N ALA A 52 -7.47 -5.91 -0.79
CA ALA A 52 -7.88 -5.58 0.58
C ALA A 52 -8.42 -6.80 1.37
N GLY A 53 -8.64 -7.94 0.72
CA GLY A 53 -9.22 -9.15 1.30
C GLY A 53 -8.32 -9.97 2.24
N THR A 54 -7.25 -9.42 2.83
CA THR A 54 -6.35 -10.20 3.71
C THR A 54 -5.91 -9.46 4.98
N VAL A 55 -6.54 -8.31 5.31
CA VAL A 55 -6.25 -7.62 6.59
C VAL A 55 -7.19 -8.09 7.70
N GLU A 56 -8.40 -8.56 7.39
CA GLU A 56 -9.36 -9.05 8.39
C GLU A 56 -9.08 -10.47 8.88
N GLU A 57 -8.44 -11.33 8.09
CA GLU A 57 -8.01 -12.68 8.51
C GLU A 57 -6.89 -12.67 9.56
N TRP A 58 -6.26 -11.52 9.82
CA TRP A 58 -5.14 -11.40 10.76
C TRP A 58 -5.58 -10.90 12.15
N ARG A 59 -6.89 -10.71 12.37
CA ARG A 59 -7.47 -10.41 13.68
C ARG A 59 -8.24 -11.63 14.18
N ASP A 60 -7.53 -12.70 14.46
CA ASP A 60 -8.09 -13.81 15.23
C ASP A 60 -7.96 -13.49 16.72
N ALA A 61 -9.09 -13.17 17.36
CA ALA A 61 -9.13 -12.85 18.78
C ALA A 61 -8.70 -14.03 19.67
N GLU A 62 -8.78 -15.27 19.18
CA GLU A 62 -8.35 -16.45 19.92
C GLU A 62 -6.81 -16.59 19.97
N GLU A 63 -6.07 -16.13 18.94
CA GLU A 63 -4.60 -16.14 18.97
C GLU A 63 -4.01 -15.04 19.88
N ASP A 64 -4.68 -13.88 19.97
CA ASP A 64 -4.25 -12.75 20.80
C ASP A 64 -4.34 -13.03 22.32
N GLU A 65 -5.21 -13.94 22.76
CA GLU A 65 -5.33 -14.33 24.18
C GLU A 65 -4.20 -15.26 24.66
N ALA A 66 -3.54 -15.99 23.75
CA ALA A 66 -2.48 -16.96 24.09
C ALA A 66 -1.12 -16.32 24.47
N TRP A 67 -1.00 -14.99 24.32
CA TRP A 67 0.24 -14.24 24.56
C TRP A 67 0.15 -13.21 25.69
N ASN A 68 -0.94 -13.20 26.48
CA ASN A 68 -1.07 -12.36 27.69
C ASN A 68 -0.62 -13.06 28.97
#